data_AF-A0A960MVI4-F1
#
_entry.id   AF-A0A960MVI4-F1
#
_cell.length_a   1.000
_cell.length_b   1.000
_cell.length_c   1.000
_cell.angle_alpha   90.00
_cell.angle_beta   90.00
_cell.angle_gamma   90.00
#
_symmetry.space_group_name_H-M   'P 1'
#
loop_
_entity.id
_entity.type
_entity.pdbx_description
1 polymer ?
#
loop_
_entity_poly.entity_id
_entity_poly.type
_entity_poly.pdbx_seq_one_letter_code
_entity_poly.pdbx_strand_id
1 'polypeptide(L)'
;MKLSADSQFHRRVIFLNGLLPLLLMLADAWRGKLGANPVEFVTRATGVMALVFLVLTLLVTPLRKWLGWNWLLKQRRQIGLYAFFYGVLHLTTYLGGDRDWALGTVAEDVAKRPFIAVGMATFLLMVPLAVTSTNAMIRRMGGKAWNRLHRLTYLIAIGGVVHYA
;
A
#
# COMPACT_ATOMS: atom_id res chain seq x y z
N MET A 1 -15.97 16.87 22.98
CA MET A 1 -15.23 15.65 23.39
C MET A 1 -13.84 15.67 22.76
N LYS A 2 -12.82 16.17 23.47
CA LYS A 2 -11.43 16.14 22.99
C LYS A 2 -10.91 14.72 23.16
N LEU A 3 -11.04 13.88 22.13
CA LEU A 3 -10.27 12.64 22.03
C LEU A 3 -8.80 13.01 21.78
N SER A 4 -8.12 13.56 22.78
CA SER A 4 -6.66 13.55 22.83
C SER A 4 -6.20 12.17 23.30
N ALA A 5 -6.70 11.11 22.64
CA ALA A 5 -6.09 9.81 22.79
C ALA A 5 -4.64 9.94 22.29
N ASP A 6 -3.71 9.50 23.13
CA ASP A 6 -2.28 9.61 22.89
C ASP A 6 -1.98 9.20 21.44
N SER A 7 -1.28 10.06 20.69
CA SER A 7 -0.91 9.76 19.31
C SER A 7 -0.13 8.45 19.19
N GLN A 8 0.55 8.01 20.26
CA GLN A 8 1.20 6.71 20.35
C GLN A 8 0.20 5.55 20.39
N PHE A 9 -0.90 5.70 21.11
CA PHE A 9 -1.96 4.69 21.16
C PHE A 9 -2.54 4.45 19.77
N HIS A 10 -2.96 5.51 19.07
CA HIS A 10 -3.50 5.40 17.71
C HIS A 10 -2.51 4.76 16.73
N ARG A 11 -1.23 5.14 16.81
CA ARG A 11 -0.17 4.57 15.99
C ARG A 11 -0.03 3.06 16.21
N ARG A 12 -0.08 2.60 17.47
CA ARG A 12 -0.03 1.18 17.82
C ARG A 12 -1.26 0.43 17.31
N VAL A 13 -2.45 1.01 17.47
CA VAL A 13 -3.70 0.41 16.96
C VAL A 13 -3.63 0.25 15.45
N ILE A 14 -3.24 1.28 14.70
CA ILE A 14 -3.09 1.20 13.24
C ILE A 14 -2.01 0.20 12.85
N PHE A 15 -0.92 0.11 13.62
CA PHE A 15 0.14 -0.85 13.36
C PHE A 15 -0.36 -2.30 13.47
N LEU A 16 -1.03 -2.62 14.57
CA LEU A 16 -1.56 -3.96 14.81
C LEU A 16 -2.66 -4.33 13.81
N ASN A 17 -3.61 -3.42 13.56
CA ASN A 17 -4.67 -3.65 12.58
C ASN A 17 -4.12 -3.71 11.15
N GLY A 18 -3.05 -2.98 10.84
CA GLY A 18 -2.39 -3.02 9.55
C GLY A 18 -1.69 -4.35 9.25
N LEU A 19 -1.24 -5.07 10.28
CA LEU A 19 -0.64 -6.41 10.15
C LEU A 19 -1.65 -7.54 10.24
N LEU A 20 -2.81 -7.30 10.85
CA LEU A 20 -3.84 -8.32 11.09
C LEU A 20 -4.22 -9.11 9.82
N PRO A 21 -4.47 -8.49 8.65
CA PRO A 21 -4.82 -9.26 7.46
C PRO A 21 -3.70 -10.20 7.02
N LEU A 22 -2.44 -9.80 7.14
CA LEU A 22 -1.32 -10.69 6.82
C LEU A 22 -1.26 -11.87 7.80
N LEU A 23 -1.45 -11.62 9.09
CA LEU A 23 -1.48 -12.68 10.10
C LEU A 23 -2.62 -13.69 9.86
N LEU A 24 -3.78 -13.21 9.43
CA LEU A 24 -4.90 -14.07 9.06
C LEU A 24 -4.58 -14.91 7.83
N MET A 25 -4.01 -14.31 6.77
CA MET A 25 -3.57 -15.05 5.58
C MET A 25 -2.53 -16.14 5.94
N LEU A 26 -1.57 -15.84 6.81
CA LEU A 26 -0.58 -16.82 7.28
C LEU A 26 -1.21 -17.95 8.10
N ALA A 27 -2.19 -17.63 8.96
CA ALA A 27 -2.92 -18.63 9.72
C ALA A 27 -3.75 -19.55 8.80
N ASP A 28 -4.37 -19.00 7.77
CA ASP A 28 -5.11 -19.78 6.77
C ASP A 28 -4.17 -20.62 5.90
N ALA A 29 -2.98 -20.09 5.55
CA ALA A 29 -1.92 -20.85 4.88
C ALA A 29 -1.50 -22.07 5.69
N TRP A 30 -1.22 -21.87 6.98
CA TRP A 30 -0.80 -22.96 7.88
C TRP A 30 -1.88 -24.02 8.08
N ARG A 31 -3.16 -23.62 8.03
CA ARG A 31 -4.31 -24.53 8.15
C ARG A 31 -4.73 -25.16 6.82
N GLY A 32 -4.06 -24.84 5.71
CA GLY A 32 -4.45 -25.30 4.37
C GLY A 32 -5.80 -24.75 3.89
N LYS A 33 -6.20 -23.55 4.37
CA LYS A 33 -7.51 -22.92 4.11
C LYS A 33 -7.48 -21.81 3.05
N LEU A 34 -6.44 -21.75 2.22
CA LEU A 34 -6.32 -20.75 1.15
C LEU A 34 -7.18 -21.08 -0.10
N GLY A 35 -7.91 -22.20 -0.08
CA GLY A 35 -8.74 -22.64 -1.20
C GLY A 35 -7.96 -23.38 -2.28
N ALA A 36 -8.57 -23.51 -3.46
CA ALA A 36 -8.05 -24.33 -4.56
C ALA A 36 -6.81 -23.74 -5.25
N ASN A 37 -6.70 -22.41 -5.30
CA ASN A 37 -5.53 -21.72 -5.86
C ASN A 37 -4.93 -20.77 -4.80
N PRO A 38 -4.02 -21.27 -3.95
CA PRO A 38 -3.44 -20.49 -2.86
C PRO A 38 -2.68 -19.25 -3.31
N VAL A 39 -1.94 -19.35 -4.43
CA VAL A 39 -1.13 -18.24 -4.95
C VAL A 39 -2.05 -17.11 -5.41
N GLU A 40 -3.05 -17.41 -6.23
CA GLU A 40 -4.02 -16.42 -6.70
C GLU A 40 -4.76 -15.75 -5.54
N PHE A 41 -5.17 -16.52 -4.52
CA PHE A 41 -5.81 -15.98 -3.33
C PHE A 41 -4.93 -14.94 -2.64
N VAL A 42 -3.66 -15.27 -2.38
CA VAL A 42 -2.73 -14.36 -1.68
C VAL A 42 -2.40 -13.15 -2.55
N THR A 43 -2.15 -13.34 -3.86
CA THR A 43 -1.89 -12.24 -4.81
C THR A 43 -3.07 -11.27 -4.85
N ARG A 44 -4.31 -11.77 -4.95
CA ARG A 44 -5.52 -10.94 -4.92
C ARG A 44 -5.70 -10.25 -3.56
N ALA A 45 -5.54 -10.97 -2.45
CA ALA A 45 -5.76 -10.42 -1.11
C ALA A 45 -4.78 -9.29 -0.79
N THR A 46 -3.49 -9.48 -1.09
CA THR A 46 -2.46 -8.45 -0.92
C THR A 46 -2.68 -7.24 -1.85
N GLY A 47 -3.12 -7.45 -3.09
CA GLY A 47 -3.50 -6.38 -4.01
C GLY A 47 -4.68 -5.54 -3.50
N VAL A 48 -5.73 -6.20 -2.98
CA VAL A 48 -6.87 -5.52 -2.35
C VAL A 48 -6.42 -4.72 -1.13
N MET A 49 -5.57 -5.29 -0.27
CA MET A 49 -5.07 -4.57 0.91
C MET A 49 -4.24 -3.35 0.52
N ALA A 50 -3.39 -3.44 -0.51
CA ALA A 50 -2.65 -2.29 -1.02
C ALA A 50 -3.59 -1.15 -1.44
N LEU A 51 -4.67 -1.46 -2.17
CA LEU A 51 -5.69 -0.49 -2.56
C LEU A 51 -6.46 0.09 -1.37
N VAL A 52 -6.87 -0.76 -0.41
CA VAL A 52 -7.58 -0.32 0.79
C VAL A 52 -6.73 0.69 1.56
N PHE A 53 -5.46 0.39 1.82
CA PHE A 53 -4.57 1.32 2.53
C PHE A 53 -4.29 2.60 1.73
N LEU A 54 -4.22 2.51 0.40
CA LEU A 54 -4.07 3.69 -0.46
C LEU A 54 -5.29 4.61 -0.38
N VAL A 55 -6.50 4.06 -0.45
CA VAL A 55 -7.76 4.80 -0.29
C VAL A 55 -7.85 5.40 1.11
N LEU A 56 -7.56 4.63 2.16
CA LEU A 56 -7.53 5.13 3.54
C LEU A 56 -6.56 6.31 3.69
N THR A 57 -5.40 6.26 3.02
CA THR A 57 -4.41 7.36 3.04
C THR A 57 -4.95 8.63 2.40
N LEU A 58 -5.72 8.51 1.30
CA LEU A 58 -6.37 9.63 0.63
C LEU A 58 -7.53 10.19 1.47
N LEU A 59 -8.29 9.33 2.16
CA LEU A 59 -9.41 9.70 3.01
C LEU A 59 -9.03 10.52 4.25
N VAL A 60 -7.77 10.49 4.69
CA VAL A 60 -7.33 11.28 5.85
C VAL A 60 -7.65 12.77 5.69
N THR A 61 -7.47 13.34 4.49
CA THR A 61 -7.71 14.77 4.26
C THR A 61 -9.19 15.16 4.30
N PRO A 62 -10.11 14.50 3.56
CA PRO A 62 -11.54 14.79 3.66
C PRO A 62 -12.09 14.50 5.05
N LEU A 63 -11.73 13.39 5.71
CA LEU A 63 -12.19 13.10 7.07
C LEU A 63 -11.78 14.18 8.07
N ARG A 64 -10.55 14.71 7.95
CA ARG A 64 -10.13 15.85 8.76
C ARG A 64 -10.99 17.10 8.50
N LYS A 65 -11.25 17.42 7.22
CA LYS A 65 -11.98 18.63 6.83
C LYS A 65 -13.46 18.57 7.22
N TRP A 66 -14.09 17.41 7.07
CA TRP A 66 -15.53 17.23 7.30
C TRP A 66 -15.86 16.91 8.75
N LEU A 67 -15.06 16.07 9.41
CA LEU A 67 -15.35 15.58 10.77
C LEU A 67 -14.45 16.22 11.86
N GLY A 68 -13.49 17.05 11.46
CA GLY A 68 -12.56 17.68 12.40
C GLY A 68 -11.53 16.73 13.03
N TRP A 69 -11.36 15.52 12.49
CA TRP A 69 -10.48 14.48 13.03
C TRP A 69 -8.98 14.76 12.78
N ASN A 70 -8.45 15.79 13.45
CA ASN A 70 -7.07 16.27 13.27
C ASN A 70 -5.98 15.23 13.64
N TRP A 71 -6.30 14.26 14.50
CA TRP A 71 -5.35 13.21 14.90
C TRP A 71 -4.94 12.31 13.73
N LEU A 72 -5.78 12.15 12.70
CA LEU A 72 -5.49 11.33 11.51
C LEU A 72 -4.30 11.85 10.70
N LEU A 73 -4.02 13.16 10.72
CA LEU A 73 -2.86 13.73 10.00
C LEU A 73 -1.54 13.10 10.44
N LYS A 74 -1.40 12.82 11.74
CA LYS A 74 -0.20 12.19 12.29
C LYS A 74 -0.05 10.74 11.82
N GLN A 75 -1.14 10.09 11.45
CA GLN A 75 -1.19 8.68 11.06
C GLN A 75 -1.13 8.46 9.55
N ARG A 76 -1.42 9.50 8.73
CA ARG A 76 -1.44 9.42 7.25
C ARG A 76 -0.24 8.70 6.65
N ARG A 77 0.96 9.01 7.15
CA ARG A 77 2.21 8.40 6.68
C ARG A 77 2.25 6.90 6.95
N GLN A 78 1.87 6.46 8.14
CA GLN A 78 1.88 5.05 8.50
C GLN A 78 0.88 4.26 7.63
N ILE A 79 -0.31 4.81 7.40
CA ILE A 79 -1.33 4.21 6.53
C ILE A 79 -0.80 4.09 5.10
N GLY A 80 -0.12 5.12 4.58
CA GLY A 80 0.48 5.09 3.25
C GLY A 80 1.62 4.08 3.11
N LEU A 81 2.41 3.88 4.18
CA LEU A 81 3.44 2.85 4.20
C LEU A 81 2.86 1.44 4.18
N TYR A 82 1.68 1.21 4.76
CA TYR A 82 0.98 -0.07 4.59
C TYR A 82 0.53 -0.32 3.16
N ALA A 83 0.10 0.71 2.43
CA ALA A 83 -0.21 0.56 1.01
C ALA A 83 1.01 0.06 0.22
N PHE A 84 2.19 0.65 0.48
CA PHE A 84 3.44 0.21 -0.13
C PHE A 84 3.87 -1.20 0.33
N PHE A 85 3.77 -1.49 1.63
CA PHE A 85 4.06 -2.81 2.19
C PHE A 85 3.24 -3.92 1.51
N TYR A 86 1.92 -3.73 1.39
CA TYR A 86 1.06 -4.67 0.69
C TYR A 86 1.32 -4.70 -0.82
N GLY A 87 1.74 -3.58 -1.42
CA GLY A 87 2.22 -3.55 -2.81
C GLY A 87 3.48 -4.41 -3.03
N VAL A 88 4.42 -4.40 -2.08
CA VAL A 88 5.60 -5.29 -2.11
C VAL A 88 5.17 -6.75 -1.95
N LEU A 89 4.25 -7.04 -1.02
CA LEU A 89 3.70 -8.40 -0.86
C LEU A 89 2.98 -8.87 -2.14
N HIS A 90 2.22 -8.00 -2.79
CA HIS A 90 1.55 -8.29 -4.05
C HIS A 90 2.55 -8.60 -5.18
N LEU A 91 3.59 -7.77 -5.33
CA LEU A 91 4.63 -8.01 -6.33
C LEU A 91 5.44 -9.29 -6.05
N THR A 92 5.75 -9.56 -4.78
CA THR A 92 6.53 -10.76 -4.39
C THR A 92 5.72 -12.03 -4.52
N THR A 93 4.41 -12.00 -4.26
CA THR A 93 3.51 -13.16 -4.47
C THR A 93 3.34 -13.45 -5.95
N TYR A 94 3.20 -12.43 -6.80
CA TYR A 94 3.26 -12.59 -8.24
C TYR A 94 4.60 -13.15 -8.72
N LEU A 95 5.72 -12.54 -8.30
CA LEU A 95 7.05 -12.91 -8.78
C LEU A 95 7.47 -14.31 -8.32
N GLY A 96 7.28 -14.63 -7.04
CA GLY A 96 7.66 -15.93 -6.49
C GLY A 96 6.63 -17.02 -6.72
N GLY A 97 5.34 -16.69 -6.67
CA GLY A 97 4.25 -17.65 -6.78
C GLY A 97 3.88 -18.00 -8.21
N ASP A 98 3.75 -17.00 -9.10
CA ASP A 98 3.32 -17.24 -10.49
C ASP A 98 4.51 -17.38 -11.46
N ARG A 99 5.66 -16.78 -11.11
CA ARG A 99 6.80 -16.62 -12.04
C ARG A 99 8.08 -17.30 -11.60
N ASP A 100 8.08 -17.97 -10.44
CA ASP A 100 9.25 -18.67 -9.88
C ASP A 100 10.53 -17.81 -9.93
N TRP A 101 10.38 -16.52 -9.62
CA TRP A 101 11.45 -15.52 -9.64
C TRP A 101 12.09 -15.25 -11.02
N ALA A 102 11.53 -15.76 -12.11
CA ALA A 102 12.04 -15.59 -13.46
C ALA A 102 11.71 -14.20 -14.04
N LEU A 103 12.59 -13.22 -13.84
CA LEU A 103 12.40 -11.82 -14.27
C LEU A 103 12.15 -11.65 -15.78
N GLY A 104 12.67 -12.56 -16.62
CA GLY A 104 12.41 -12.56 -18.06
C GLY A 104 10.93 -12.71 -18.38
N THR A 105 10.23 -13.59 -17.65
CA THR A 105 8.79 -13.79 -17.83
C THR A 105 7.99 -12.55 -17.45
N VAL A 106 8.39 -11.86 -16.37
CA VAL A 106 7.77 -10.61 -15.94
C VAL A 106 7.91 -9.52 -17.01
N ALA A 107 9.07 -9.41 -17.64
CA ALA A 107 9.28 -8.46 -18.73
C ALA A 107 8.35 -8.75 -19.92
N GLU A 108 8.19 -10.04 -20.27
CA GLU A 108 7.24 -10.44 -21.30
C GLU A 108 5.79 -10.11 -20.94
N ASP A 109 5.39 -10.31 -19.68
CA ASP A 109 4.03 -9.97 -19.25
C ASP A 109 3.76 -8.49 -19.28
N VAL A 110 4.71 -7.68 -18.81
CA VAL A 110 4.62 -6.21 -18.88
C VAL A 110 4.46 -5.76 -20.33
N ALA A 111 5.14 -6.41 -21.27
CA ALA A 111 5.00 -6.11 -22.70
C ALA A 111 3.67 -6.60 -23.30
N LYS A 112 3.18 -7.78 -22.89
CA LYS A 112 2.01 -8.44 -23.49
C LYS A 112 0.68 -8.05 -22.83
N ARG A 113 0.69 -7.57 -21.58
CA ARG A 113 -0.52 -7.38 -20.75
C ARG A 113 -0.56 -5.94 -20.20
N PRO A 114 -1.40 -5.06 -20.78
CA PRO A 114 -1.47 -3.66 -20.38
C PRO A 114 -1.74 -3.43 -18.89
N PHE A 115 -2.60 -4.24 -18.26
CA PHE A 115 -2.89 -4.10 -16.83
C PHE A 115 -1.65 -4.35 -15.96
N ILE A 116 -0.77 -5.30 -16.33
CA ILE A 116 0.48 -5.57 -15.59
C ILE A 116 1.46 -4.41 -15.76
N ALA A 117 1.53 -3.83 -16.95
CA ALA A 117 2.34 -2.63 -17.17
C ALA A 117 1.88 -1.46 -16.28
N VAL A 118 0.57 -1.24 -16.17
CA VAL A 118 0.00 -0.23 -15.26
C VAL A 118 0.32 -0.55 -13.80
N GLY A 119 0.21 -1.81 -13.37
CA GLY A 119 0.57 -2.25 -12.03
C GLY A 119 2.04 -2.00 -11.70
N MET A 120 2.94 -2.34 -12.61
CA MET A 120 4.38 -2.12 -12.46
C MET A 120 4.71 -0.62 -12.39
N ALA A 121 4.15 0.19 -13.29
CA ALA A 121 4.33 1.64 -13.27
C ALA A 121 3.80 2.25 -11.95
N THR A 122 2.64 1.79 -11.49
CA THR A 122 2.05 2.20 -10.21
C THR A 122 2.99 1.87 -9.05
N PHE A 123 3.49 0.64 -8.98
CA PHE A 123 4.44 0.21 -7.95
C PHE A 123 5.74 1.05 -7.97
N LEU A 124 6.31 1.27 -9.16
CA LEU A 124 7.51 2.09 -9.32
C LEU A 124 7.31 3.53 -8.86
N LEU A 125 6.12 4.11 -9.07
CA LEU A 125 5.78 5.43 -8.55
C LEU A 125 5.61 5.46 -7.03
N MET A 126 5.22 4.33 -6.40
CA MET A 126 5.13 4.23 -4.94
C MET A 126 6.50 4.22 -4.25
N VAL A 127 7.53 3.64 -4.90
CA VAL A 127 8.90 3.53 -4.35
C VAL A 127 9.45 4.89 -3.86
N PRO A 128 9.49 5.97 -4.66
CA PRO A 128 10.02 7.24 -4.20
C PRO A 128 9.20 7.84 -3.05
N LEU A 129 7.88 7.60 -2.98
CA LEU A 129 7.04 8.05 -1.87
C LEU A 129 7.41 7.32 -0.57
N ALA A 130 7.61 5.99 -0.64
CA ALA A 130 8.03 5.19 0.51
C ALA A 130 9.43 5.60 1.00
N VAL A 131 10.40 5.73 0.09
CA VAL A 131 11.78 6.14 0.42
C VAL A 131 11.82 7.54 1.05
N THR A 132 10.96 8.45 0.59
CA THR A 132 10.92 9.84 1.10
C THR A 132 9.98 10.03 2.29
N SER A 133 9.45 8.97 2.88
CA SER A 133 8.54 9.02 4.04
C SER A 133 9.26 9.17 5.40
N THR A 134 10.56 9.45 5.43
CA THR A 134 11.31 9.68 6.68
C THR A 134 11.42 11.16 7.06
N ASN A 135 11.55 11.46 8.35
CA ASN A 135 11.77 12.84 8.82
C ASN A 135 13.09 13.44 8.26
N ALA A 136 14.09 12.60 7.99
CA ALA A 136 15.34 13.04 7.37
C ALA A 136 15.10 13.51 5.92
N MET A 137 14.35 12.75 5.13
CA MET A 137 14.07 13.10 3.73
C MET A 137 13.17 14.33 3.60
N ILE A 138 12.18 14.49 4.49
CA ILE A 138 11.35 15.71 4.54
C ILE A 138 12.23 16.95 4.77
N ARG A 139 13.18 16.87 5.71
CA ARG A 139 14.14 17.96 6.00
C ARG A 139 15.08 18.20 4.82
N ARG A 140 15.62 17.14 4.20
CA ARG A 140 16.55 17.23 3.07
C ARG A 140 15.93 17.82 1.81
N MET A 141 14.71 17.44 1.46
CA MET A 141 14.02 17.91 0.26
C MET A 141 13.34 19.27 0.44
N GLY A 142 13.01 19.62 1.68
CA GLY A 142 12.12 20.73 1.99
C GLY A 142 10.65 20.39 1.73
N GLY A 143 9.76 20.98 2.55
CA GLY A 143 8.33 20.65 2.55
C GLY A 143 7.64 20.85 1.20
N LYS A 144 8.03 21.87 0.41
CA LYS A 144 7.42 22.16 -0.90
C LYS A 144 7.72 21.07 -1.93
N ALA A 145 8.98 20.64 -2.06
CA ALA A 145 9.36 19.60 -3.00
C ALA A 145 8.83 18.22 -2.56
N TRP A 146 8.88 17.93 -1.26
CA TRP A 146 8.31 16.71 -0.69
C TRP A 146 6.81 16.60 -0.96
N ASN A 147 6.05 17.68 -0.73
CA ASN A 147 4.62 17.74 -1.04
C ASN A 147 4.35 17.54 -2.53
N ARG A 148 5.14 18.17 -3.42
CA ARG A 148 5.00 18.00 -4.87
C ARG A 148 5.18 16.53 -5.29
N LEU A 149 6.21 15.86 -4.76
CA LEU A 149 6.44 14.44 -5.01
C LEU A 149 5.26 13.59 -4.52
N HIS A 150 4.78 13.84 -3.30
CA HIS A 150 3.69 13.06 -2.70
C HIS A 150 2.32 13.28 -3.37
N ARG A 151 2.17 14.27 -4.28
CA ARG A 151 0.97 14.36 -5.13
C ARG A 151 0.87 13.21 -6.14
N LEU A 152 1.96 12.49 -6.41
CA LEU A 152 1.91 11.27 -7.23
C LEU A 152 0.96 10.22 -6.64
N THR A 153 0.63 10.30 -5.34
CA THR A 153 -0.39 9.43 -4.70
C THR A 153 -1.71 9.41 -5.49
N TYR A 154 -2.11 10.52 -6.12
CA TYR A 154 -3.34 10.56 -6.93
C TYR A 154 -3.20 9.73 -8.22
N LEU A 155 -2.06 9.82 -8.90
CA LEU A 155 -1.78 8.99 -10.08
C LEU A 155 -1.66 7.52 -9.70
N ILE A 156 -1.00 7.21 -8.57
CA ILE A 156 -0.88 5.85 -8.04
C ILE A 156 -2.26 5.27 -7.71
N ALA A 157 -3.18 6.07 -7.16
CA ALA A 157 -4.54 5.59 -6.89
C ALA A 157 -5.33 5.27 -8.15
N ILE A 158 -5.23 6.12 -9.19
CA ILE A 158 -5.84 5.85 -10.49
C ILE A 158 -5.23 4.60 -11.11
N GLY A 159 -3.90 4.51 -11.16
CA GLY A 159 -3.18 3.36 -11.71
C GLY A 159 -3.49 2.06 -10.96
N GLY A 160 -3.59 2.11 -9.63
CA GLY A 160 -3.96 0.96 -8.83
C GLY A 160 -5.38 0.44 -9.14
N VAL A 161 -6.35 1.34 -9.32
CA VAL A 161 -7.72 0.94 -9.71
C VAL A 161 -7.74 0.36 -11.12
N VAL A 162 -7.05 0.99 -12.07
CA VAL A 162 -6.97 0.50 -13.46
C VAL A 162 -6.26 -0.85 -13.55
N HIS A 163 -5.23 -1.08 -12.73
CA HIS A 163 -4.54 -2.36 -12.66
C HIS A 163 -5.43 -3.48 -12.07
N TYR A 164 -6.32 -3.13 -11.14
CA TYR A 164 -7.22 -4.07 -10.48
C TYR A 164 -8.45 -4.46 -11.31
N ALA A 165 -8.90 -3.57 -12.20
CA ALA A 165 -10.04 -3.75 -13.09
C ALA A 165 -9.75 -4.77 -14.20
#